data_AF-A0A1H4B7D6-F1
#
_entry.id   AF-A0A1H4B7D6-F1
#
_cell.length_a   1.000
_cell.length_b   1.000
_cell.length_c   1.000
_cell.angle_alpha   90.00
_cell.angle_beta   90.00
_cell.angle_gamma   90.00
#
_symmetry.space_group_name_H-M   'P 1'
#
loop_
_entity.id
_entity.type
_entity.pdbx_description
1 polymer ?
#
loop_
_entity_poly.entity_id
_entity_poly.type
_entity_poly.pdbx_seq_one_letter_code
_entity_poly.pdbx_strand_id
1 'polypeptide(L)'
;MSERRQYYRIDHPVIIEHKCVSDEDVAHSNQPFQFEVSAYFSLQAQLHAIDAECSHYLHRISESSAPLSAYLQSLNRKIELIAQALTADSLKLDQGEPQFINLSEGGINFLSQQSLEPGQALALKLVFTESRLGMMLYARVIRSEAQAEGFEVAAEFLHMPENCRTQLARLILEAQARQRQNELYQE
;
A
#
# COMPACT_ATOMS: atom_id res chain seq x y z
N MET A 1 4.83 -28.61 -12.63
CA MET A 1 4.86 -27.13 -12.73
C MET A 1 4.25 -26.52 -11.47
N SER A 2 4.81 -26.79 -10.28
CA SER A 2 4.19 -26.45 -8.97
C SER A 2 5.13 -25.67 -8.05
N GLU A 3 6.00 -24.85 -8.63
CA GLU A 3 6.79 -23.87 -7.88
C GLU A 3 6.31 -22.49 -8.28
N ARG A 4 5.70 -21.74 -7.35
CA ARG A 4 5.63 -20.25 -7.28
C ARG A 4 4.49 -19.75 -6.40
N ARG A 5 4.37 -20.25 -5.17
CA ARG A 5 3.59 -19.59 -4.13
C ARG A 5 4.47 -19.39 -2.91
N GLN A 6 5.46 -18.52 -3.05
CA GLN A 6 6.38 -18.16 -1.96
C GLN A 6 5.80 -17.11 -1.01
N TYR A 7 4.71 -16.42 -1.40
CA TYR A 7 4.12 -15.34 -0.61
C TYR A 7 2.65 -15.60 -0.28
N TYR A 8 2.27 -15.25 0.95
CA TYR A 8 0.88 -15.23 1.39
C TYR A 8 0.09 -14.15 0.62
N ARG A 9 -1.20 -14.40 0.41
CA ARG A 9 -2.09 -13.53 -0.37
C ARG A 9 -3.34 -13.20 0.43
N ILE A 10 -3.80 -11.97 0.28
CA ILE A 10 -5.05 -11.47 0.88
C ILE A 10 -5.94 -10.89 -0.19
N ASP A 11 -7.25 -10.98 0.01
CA ASP A 11 -8.21 -10.15 -0.70
C ASP A 11 -8.48 -8.90 0.14
N HIS A 12 -8.31 -7.72 -0.45
CA HIS A 12 -8.41 -6.46 0.28
C HIS A 12 -9.12 -5.39 -0.54
N PRO A 13 -10.02 -4.59 0.05
CA PRO A 13 -10.59 -3.43 -0.64
C PRO A 13 -9.51 -2.36 -0.79
N VAL A 14 -9.26 -1.96 -2.03
CA VAL A 14 -8.24 -0.96 -2.38
C VAL A 14 -8.75 -0.07 -3.49
N ILE A 15 -8.50 1.22 -3.31
CA ILE A 15 -8.60 2.20 -4.38
C ILE A 15 -7.31 2.12 -5.19
N ILE A 16 -7.44 1.89 -6.50
CA ILE A 16 -6.29 1.76 -7.40
C ILE A 16 -6.43 2.72 -8.57
N GLU A 17 -5.39 3.52 -8.77
CA GLU A 17 -5.13 4.25 -10.01
C GLU A 17 -3.85 3.68 -10.63
N HIS A 18 -3.86 3.47 -11.95
CA HIS A 18 -2.69 2.98 -12.67
C HIS A 18 -2.45 3.79 -13.94
N LYS A 19 -1.18 3.92 -14.32
CA LYS A 19 -0.75 4.55 -15.58
C LYS A 19 0.35 3.71 -16.23
N CYS A 20 0.26 3.50 -17.54
CA CYS A 20 1.33 2.90 -18.30
C CYS A 20 2.54 3.86 -18.33
N VAL A 21 3.72 3.33 -18.05
CA VAL A 21 4.99 4.09 -18.02
C VAL A 21 6.07 3.37 -18.82
N SER A 22 7.12 4.09 -19.18
CA SER A 22 8.28 3.51 -19.84
C SER A 22 9.23 2.86 -18.83
N ASP A 23 10.11 1.97 -19.29
CA ASP A 23 11.19 1.45 -18.46
C ASP A 23 12.21 2.55 -18.09
N GLU A 24 12.30 3.61 -18.88
CA GLU A 24 13.13 4.79 -18.58
C GLU A 24 12.58 5.56 -17.36
N ASP A 25 11.25 5.70 -17.25
CA ASP A 25 10.59 6.31 -16.08
C ASP A 25 10.91 5.53 -14.80
N VAL A 26 10.84 4.19 -14.87
CA VAL A 26 11.15 3.29 -13.75
C VAL A 26 12.62 3.37 -13.35
N ALA A 27 13.53 3.52 -14.33
CA ALA A 27 14.96 3.66 -14.06
C ALA A 27 15.32 5.04 -13.49
N HIS A 28 14.55 6.08 -13.84
CA HIS A 28 14.79 7.45 -13.41
C HIS A 28 14.49 7.68 -11.93
N SER A 29 13.45 7.03 -11.40
CA SER A 29 13.01 7.19 -10.01
C SER A 29 12.54 5.86 -9.45
N ASN A 30 12.88 5.58 -8.18
CA ASN A 30 12.34 4.41 -7.47
C ASN A 30 10.87 4.60 -7.02
N GLN A 31 10.31 5.80 -7.20
CA GLN A 31 8.92 6.11 -6.86
C GLN A 31 8.17 6.73 -8.04
N PRO A 32 6.91 6.31 -8.29
CA PRO A 32 6.06 6.95 -9.28
C PRO A 32 5.90 8.46 -9.08
N PHE A 33 6.00 9.19 -10.19
CA PHE A 33 5.79 10.65 -10.25
C PHE A 33 4.67 11.03 -11.23
N GLN A 34 4.01 10.05 -11.84
CA GLN A 34 2.98 10.23 -12.87
C GLN A 34 1.61 10.64 -12.31
N PHE A 35 1.47 10.68 -10.99
CA PHE A 35 0.20 10.98 -10.32
C PHE A 35 0.19 12.40 -9.79
N GLU A 36 -0.93 13.09 -9.97
CA GLU A 36 -1.24 14.25 -9.14
C GLU A 36 -1.59 13.72 -7.75
N VAL A 37 -0.65 13.88 -6.82
CA VAL A 37 -0.82 13.48 -5.43
C VAL A 37 -1.45 14.64 -4.66
N SER A 38 -2.55 14.36 -3.97
CA SER A 38 -3.13 15.35 -3.08
C SER A 38 -2.14 15.71 -1.96
N ALA A 39 -2.28 16.92 -1.41
CA ALA A 39 -1.48 17.34 -0.26
C ALA A 39 -1.65 16.35 0.93
N TYR A 40 -2.83 15.74 1.06
CA TYR A 40 -3.10 14.70 2.03
C TYR A 40 -2.20 13.46 1.83
N PHE A 41 -2.25 12.86 0.63
CA PHE A 41 -1.47 11.67 0.33
C PHE A 41 0.03 11.92 0.59
N SER A 42 0.50 13.08 0.15
CA SER A 42 1.90 13.51 0.32
C SER A 42 2.28 13.67 1.79
N LEU A 43 1.44 14.32 2.60
CA LEU A 43 1.65 14.48 4.04
C LEU A 43 1.70 13.11 4.74
N GLN A 44 0.77 12.23 4.40
CA GLN A 44 0.66 10.92 5.02
C GLN A 44 1.85 10.02 4.70
N ALA A 45 2.30 10.01 3.44
CA ALA A 45 3.49 9.29 3.02
C ALA A 45 4.75 9.82 3.75
N GLN A 46 4.89 11.14 3.90
CA GLN A 46 6.01 11.75 4.62
C GLN A 46 6.00 11.43 6.12
N LEU A 47 4.84 11.51 6.78
CA LEU A 47 4.71 11.15 8.20
C LEU A 47 5.07 9.69 8.44
N HIS A 48 4.58 8.77 7.60
CA HIS A 48 4.92 7.36 7.71
C HIS A 48 6.40 7.07 7.45
N ALA A 49 7.05 7.80 6.55
CA ALA A 49 8.49 7.67 6.34
C ALA A 49 9.27 8.08 7.60
N ILE A 50 8.90 9.21 8.21
CA ILE A 50 9.49 9.68 9.47
C ILE A 50 9.24 8.69 10.61
N ASP A 51 8.05 8.10 10.72
CA ASP A 51 7.74 7.09 11.73
C ASP A 51 8.61 5.83 11.58
N ALA A 52 8.85 5.40 10.33
CA ALA A 52 9.71 4.27 10.04
C ALA A 52 11.16 4.53 10.49
N GLU A 53 11.70 5.71 10.15
CA GLU A 53 13.03 6.16 10.59
C GLU A 53 13.14 6.28 12.11
N CYS A 54 12.08 6.79 12.76
CA CYS A 54 12.04 6.98 14.21
C CYS A 54 11.87 5.67 15.01
N SER A 55 11.38 4.60 14.37
CA SER A 55 10.97 3.37 15.06
C SER A 55 12.08 2.74 15.90
N HIS A 56 13.31 2.69 15.39
CA HIS A 56 14.46 2.13 16.11
C HIS A 56 14.84 2.97 17.34
N TYR A 57 14.75 4.30 17.25
CA TYR A 57 15.01 5.18 18.38
C TYR A 57 13.96 5.02 19.48
N LEU A 58 12.68 4.93 19.10
CA LEU A 58 11.60 4.65 20.06
C LEU A 58 11.81 3.31 20.77
N HIS A 59 12.25 2.27 20.05
CA HIS A 59 12.55 0.99 20.65
C HIS A 59 13.66 1.10 21.71
N ARG A 60 14.80 1.74 21.38
CA ARG A 60 15.89 1.96 22.36
C ARG A 60 15.47 2.83 23.55
N ILE A 61 14.64 3.84 23.33
CA ILE A 61 14.10 4.67 24.41
C ILE A 61 13.21 3.83 25.32
N SER A 62 12.39 2.94 24.77
CA SER A 62 11.50 2.08 25.54
C SER A 62 12.26 1.13 26.48
N GLU A 63 13.43 0.65 26.07
CA GLU A 63 14.32 -0.15 26.92
C GLU A 63 14.91 0.66 28.08
N SER A 64 15.09 1.98 27.89
CA SER A 64 15.68 2.87 28.89
C SER A 64 14.67 3.50 29.87
N SER A 65 13.48 3.86 29.40
CA SER A 65 12.48 4.60 30.17
C SER A 65 11.08 4.44 29.59
N ALA A 66 10.25 3.65 30.28
CA ALA A 66 8.86 3.46 29.93
C ALA A 66 8.03 4.77 29.94
N PRO A 67 8.16 5.68 30.94
CA PRO A 67 7.41 6.95 30.94
C PRO A 67 7.77 7.86 29.76
N LEU A 68 9.05 7.95 29.40
CA LEU A 68 9.48 8.75 28.26
C LEU A 68 8.97 8.17 26.93
N SER A 69 9.04 6.85 26.77
CA SER A 69 8.48 6.17 25.60
C SER A 69 6.99 6.42 25.45
N ALA A 70 6.21 6.30 26.54
CA ALA A 70 4.77 6.56 26.52
C ALA A 70 4.45 8.01 26.14
N TYR A 71 5.24 8.98 26.63
CA TYR A 71 5.06 10.39 26.27
C TYR A 71 5.35 10.64 24.78
N LEU A 72 6.44 10.10 24.23
CA LEU A 72 6.78 10.26 22.81
C LEU A 72 5.75 9.58 21.90
N GLN A 73 5.27 8.39 22.25
CA GLN A 73 4.16 7.74 21.54
C GLN A 73 2.89 8.59 21.57
N SER A 74 2.62 9.28 22.69
CA SER A 74 1.49 10.19 22.80
C SER A 74 1.66 11.44 21.91
N LEU A 75 2.88 11.92 21.71
CA LEU A 75 3.18 13.00 20.75
C LEU A 75 2.98 12.53 19.31
N ASN A 76 3.51 11.37 18.93
CA ASN A 76 3.25 10.80 17.59
C ASN A 76 1.75 10.66 17.34
N ARG A 77 1.00 10.15 18.32
CA ARG A 77 -0.45 10.02 18.21
C ARG A 77 -1.16 11.36 18.03
N LYS A 78 -0.70 12.43 18.68
CA LYS A 78 -1.24 13.79 18.46
C LYS A 78 -1.00 14.27 17.03
N ILE A 79 0.20 14.05 16.49
CA ILE A 79 0.56 14.42 15.11
C ILE A 79 -0.34 13.66 14.12
N GLU A 80 -0.51 12.35 14.31
CA GLU A 80 -1.42 11.54 13.50
C GLU A 80 -2.86 12.08 13.52
N LEU A 81 -3.37 12.45 14.70
CA LEU A 81 -4.72 12.98 14.84
C LEU A 81 -4.89 14.35 14.18
N ILE A 82 -3.86 15.21 14.27
CA ILE A 82 -3.86 16.52 13.58
C ILE A 82 -3.87 16.29 12.07
N ALA A 83 -3.00 15.42 11.56
CA ALA A 83 -2.97 15.06 10.14
C ALA A 83 -4.34 14.56 9.66
N GLN A 84 -4.99 13.67 10.43
CA GLN A 84 -6.34 13.17 10.13
C GLN A 84 -7.39 14.30 10.09
N ALA A 85 -7.36 15.21 11.07
CA ALA A 85 -8.32 16.31 11.15
C ALA A 85 -8.20 17.27 9.96
N LEU A 86 -6.97 17.52 9.48
CA LEU A 86 -6.72 18.35 8.31
C LEU A 86 -7.24 17.73 7.01
N THR A 87 -7.52 16.43 7.00
CA THR A 87 -7.73 15.66 5.77
C THR A 87 -9.15 15.10 5.64
N ALA A 88 -9.97 15.20 6.69
CA ALA A 88 -11.32 14.65 6.77
C ALA A 88 -12.24 15.11 5.61
N ASP A 89 -12.06 16.33 5.11
CA ASP A 89 -12.84 16.86 3.97
C ASP A 89 -12.23 16.48 2.60
N SER A 90 -10.92 16.27 2.52
CA SER A 90 -10.20 15.94 1.27
C SER A 90 -10.33 14.48 0.83
N LEU A 91 -10.66 13.56 1.75
CA LEU A 91 -10.86 12.13 1.47
C LEU A 91 -12.05 11.84 0.54
N LYS A 92 -13.05 12.75 0.49
CA LYS A 92 -14.28 12.53 -0.26
C LYS A 92 -14.20 12.84 -1.76
N LEU A 93 -13.17 13.56 -2.21
CA LEU A 93 -13.23 14.24 -3.51
C LEU A 93 -12.42 13.57 -4.63
N ASP A 94 -11.41 12.75 -4.34
CA ASP A 94 -10.40 12.38 -5.37
C ASP A 94 -10.02 10.90 -5.47
N GLN A 95 -10.69 10.00 -4.74
CA GLN A 95 -10.14 8.64 -4.57
C GLN A 95 -10.87 7.54 -5.37
N GLY A 96 -11.96 7.82 -6.10
CA GLY A 96 -12.66 6.75 -6.84
C GLY A 96 -13.22 5.64 -5.94
N GLU A 97 -13.77 4.59 -6.54
CA GLU A 97 -14.43 3.50 -5.82
C GLU A 97 -13.44 2.37 -5.47
N PRO A 98 -13.46 1.85 -4.23
CA PRO A 98 -12.65 0.69 -3.86
C PRO A 98 -13.05 -0.56 -4.67
N GLN A 99 -12.06 -1.32 -5.12
CA GLN A 99 -12.25 -2.67 -5.66
C GLN A 99 -11.52 -3.70 -4.79
N PHE A 100 -12.03 -4.93 -4.76
CA PHE A 100 -11.33 -6.04 -4.10
C PHE A 100 -10.19 -6.53 -4.99
N ILE A 101 -8.97 -6.38 -4.50
CA ILE A 101 -7.76 -6.85 -5.17
C ILE A 101 -7.21 -8.09 -4.46
N ASN A 102 -6.45 -8.92 -5.19
CA ASN A 102 -5.66 -9.97 -4.59
C ASN A 102 -4.20 -9.50 -4.45
N LEU A 103 -3.70 -9.42 -3.23
CA LEU A 103 -2.42 -8.76 -2.92
C LEU A 103 -1.46 -9.71 -2.21
N SER A 104 -0.18 -9.63 -2.57
CA SER A 104 0.93 -10.30 -1.91
C SER A 104 2.13 -9.36 -1.77
N GLU A 105 3.17 -9.76 -1.03
CA GLU A 105 4.42 -8.98 -0.94
C GLU A 105 5.13 -8.80 -2.29
N GLY A 106 4.90 -9.71 -3.25
CA GLY A 106 5.56 -9.69 -4.56
C GLY A 106 4.73 -9.07 -5.69
N GLY A 107 3.42 -8.88 -5.50
CA GLY A 107 2.58 -8.41 -6.60
C GLY A 107 1.10 -8.34 -6.27
N ILE A 108 0.34 -7.91 -7.26
CA ILE A 108 -1.07 -7.54 -7.17
C ILE A 108 -1.84 -8.10 -8.37
N ASN A 109 -3.06 -8.56 -8.12
CA ASN A 109 -4.07 -8.77 -9.16
C ASN A 109 -5.22 -7.79 -8.94
N PHE A 110 -5.64 -7.10 -9.99
CA PHE A 110 -6.72 -6.11 -9.96
C PHE A 110 -7.49 -6.11 -11.28
N LEU A 111 -8.69 -5.53 -11.27
CA LEU A 111 -9.52 -5.37 -12.46
C LEU A 111 -9.20 -4.03 -13.15
N SER A 112 -8.96 -4.09 -14.46
CA SER A 112 -8.81 -2.94 -15.33
C SER A 112 -9.91 -2.91 -16.38
N GLN A 113 -10.36 -1.71 -16.77
CA GLN A 113 -11.31 -1.52 -17.87
C GLN A 113 -10.65 -1.72 -19.25
N GLN A 114 -9.32 -1.68 -19.32
CA GLN A 114 -8.53 -1.81 -20.54
C GLN A 114 -7.54 -2.95 -20.43
N SER A 115 -7.32 -3.66 -21.55
CA SER A 115 -6.26 -4.66 -21.66
C SER A 115 -4.90 -4.00 -21.47
N LEU A 116 -4.02 -4.67 -20.74
CA LEU A 116 -2.64 -4.23 -20.53
C LEU A 116 -1.68 -5.29 -21.05
N GLU A 117 -0.71 -4.88 -21.86
CA GLU A 117 0.22 -5.81 -22.48
C GLU A 117 1.16 -6.46 -21.46
N PRO A 118 1.37 -7.79 -21.50
CA PRO A 118 2.42 -8.43 -20.70
C PRO A 118 3.78 -7.79 -20.96
N GLY A 119 4.51 -7.52 -19.87
CA GLY A 119 5.79 -6.79 -19.90
C GLY A 119 5.64 -5.28 -19.76
N GLN A 120 4.44 -4.70 -19.91
CA GLN A 120 4.21 -3.27 -19.72
C GLN A 120 4.50 -2.86 -18.28
N ALA A 121 5.30 -1.80 -18.09
CA ALA A 121 5.51 -1.19 -16.79
C ALA A 121 4.32 -0.28 -16.42
N LEU A 122 3.93 -0.32 -15.16
CA LEU A 122 2.85 0.45 -14.57
C LEU A 122 3.37 1.27 -13.41
N ALA A 123 2.99 2.54 -13.36
CA ALA A 123 2.90 3.29 -12.12
C ALA A 123 1.59 2.93 -11.43
N LEU A 124 1.62 2.60 -10.14
CA LEU A 124 0.45 2.32 -9.32
C LEU A 124 0.34 3.32 -8.17
N LYS A 125 -0.87 3.83 -7.93
CA LYS A 125 -1.26 4.57 -6.73
C LYS A 125 -2.34 3.76 -6.02
N LEU A 126 -1.99 3.24 -4.85
CA LEU A 126 -2.87 2.41 -4.02
C LEU A 126 -3.28 3.19 -2.78
N VAL A 127 -4.57 3.18 -2.47
CA VAL A 127 -5.09 3.70 -1.20
C VAL A 127 -5.88 2.61 -0.48
N PHE A 128 -5.36 2.23 0.68
CA PHE A 128 -5.97 1.28 1.60
C PHE A 128 -6.75 2.07 2.65
N THR A 129 -8.05 2.22 2.44
CA THR A 129 -8.89 3.12 3.25
C THR A 129 -8.97 2.70 4.72
N GLU A 130 -9.07 1.40 5.01
CA GLU A 130 -9.15 0.88 6.38
C GLU A 130 -7.87 1.12 7.18
N SER A 131 -6.71 0.81 6.58
CA SER A 131 -5.40 1.00 7.21
C SER A 131 -4.88 2.43 7.06
N ARG A 132 -5.61 3.28 6.33
CA ARG A 132 -5.22 4.65 5.97
C ARG A 132 -3.80 4.67 5.40
N LEU A 133 -3.49 3.72 4.53
CA LEU A 133 -2.17 3.62 3.91
C LEU A 133 -2.28 4.09 2.46
N GLY A 134 -1.42 5.02 2.08
CA GLY A 134 -1.18 5.41 0.70
C GLY A 134 0.14 4.83 0.22
N MET A 135 0.16 4.18 -0.95
CA MET A 135 1.37 3.62 -1.52
C MET A 135 1.49 3.97 -3.00
N MET A 136 2.67 4.40 -3.42
CA MET A 136 3.03 4.54 -4.82
C MET A 136 4.21 3.65 -5.12
N LEU A 137 4.08 2.82 -6.15
CA LEU A 137 5.11 1.88 -6.55
C LEU A 137 4.99 1.55 -8.03
N TYR A 138 6.10 1.05 -8.59
CA TYR A 138 6.10 0.51 -9.93
C TYR A 138 5.79 -0.98 -9.94
N ALA A 139 5.14 -1.45 -11.00
CA ALA A 139 4.87 -2.85 -11.23
C ALA A 139 5.04 -3.21 -12.71
N ARG A 140 5.20 -4.49 -13.02
CA ARG A 140 5.22 -5.00 -14.39
C ARG A 140 4.07 -5.97 -14.61
N VAL A 141 3.31 -5.76 -15.67
CA VAL A 141 2.24 -6.67 -16.07
C VAL A 141 2.86 -8.03 -16.41
N ILE A 142 2.39 -9.07 -15.74
CA ILE A 142 2.77 -10.46 -16.03
C ILE A 142 1.75 -11.07 -16.99
N ARG A 143 0.47 -10.74 -16.80
CA ARG A 143 -0.63 -11.17 -17.67
C ARG A 143 -1.83 -10.23 -17.54
N SER A 144 -2.65 -10.19 -18.59
CA SER A 144 -3.95 -9.54 -18.62
C SER A 144 -4.92 -10.47 -19.34
N GLU A 145 -5.96 -10.91 -18.63
CA GLU A 145 -6.93 -11.89 -19.12
C GLU A 145 -8.33 -11.27 -19.14
N ALA A 146 -9.06 -11.43 -20.24
CA ALA A 146 -10.43 -10.91 -20.35
C ALA A 146 -11.37 -11.63 -19.37
N GLN A 147 -12.19 -10.86 -18.67
CA GLN A 147 -13.22 -11.28 -17.72
C GLN A 147 -14.55 -10.61 -18.05
N ALA A 148 -15.62 -11.01 -17.36
CA ALA A 148 -16.97 -10.49 -17.61
C ALA A 148 -17.08 -8.95 -17.50
N GLU A 149 -16.32 -8.33 -16.59
CA GLU A 149 -16.39 -6.90 -16.28
C GLU A 149 -15.10 -6.11 -16.61
N GLY A 150 -14.24 -6.66 -17.49
CA GLY A 150 -13.00 -6.00 -17.91
C GLY A 150 -11.85 -6.99 -18.10
N PHE A 151 -10.67 -6.62 -17.64
CA PHE A 151 -9.46 -7.42 -17.72
C PHE A 151 -8.88 -7.64 -16.33
N GLU A 152 -8.72 -8.90 -15.94
CA GLU A 152 -7.96 -9.25 -14.74
C GLU A 152 -6.47 -9.12 -15.05
N VAL A 153 -5.81 -8.16 -14.40
CA VAL A 153 -4.40 -7.85 -14.58
C VAL A 153 -3.64 -8.41 -13.39
N ALA A 154 -2.65 -9.25 -13.65
CA ALA A 154 -1.66 -9.65 -12.64
C ALA A 154 -0.35 -8.92 -12.90
N ALA A 155 0.16 -8.23 -11.89
CA ALA A 155 1.39 -7.46 -11.97
C ALA A 155 2.34 -7.78 -10.80
N GLU A 156 3.64 -7.82 -11.09
CA GLU A 156 4.71 -8.01 -10.12
C GLU A 156 5.34 -6.66 -9.75
N PHE A 157 5.63 -6.43 -8.47
CA PHE A 157 6.18 -5.16 -8.02
C PHE A 157 7.65 -5.00 -8.42
N LEU A 158 8.01 -3.79 -8.86
CA LEU A 158 9.36 -3.41 -9.27
C LEU A 158 10.02 -2.55 -8.20
N HIS A 159 11.26 -2.88 -7.83
CA HIS A 159 12.14 -2.06 -6.99
C HIS A 159 11.48 -1.42 -5.76
N MET A 160 10.61 -2.18 -5.07
CA MET A 160 9.84 -1.65 -3.95
C MET A 160 10.77 -1.14 -2.82
N PRO A 161 10.66 0.16 -2.44
CA PRO A 161 11.41 0.71 -1.31
C PRO A 161 11.16 -0.07 0.00
N GLU A 162 12.17 -0.15 0.88
CA GLU A 162 12.08 -0.96 2.11
C GLU A 162 10.95 -0.52 3.05
N ASN A 163 10.67 0.78 3.13
CA ASN A 163 9.55 1.31 3.90
C ASN A 163 8.21 0.80 3.36
N CYS A 164 7.99 0.87 2.03
CA CYS A 164 6.80 0.33 1.39
C CYS A 164 6.67 -1.19 1.60
N ARG A 165 7.79 -1.92 1.48
CA ARG A 165 7.81 -3.38 1.73
C ARG A 165 7.39 -3.71 3.16
N THR A 166 7.91 -2.98 4.14
CA THR A 166 7.57 -3.17 5.56
C THR A 166 6.10 -2.85 5.84
N GLN A 167 5.59 -1.76 5.26
CA GLN A 167 4.17 -1.39 5.38
C GLN A 167 3.25 -2.44 4.76
N LEU A 168 3.60 -2.94 3.57
CA LEU A 168 2.83 -3.96 2.88
C LEU A 168 2.83 -5.29 3.65
N ALA A 169 3.99 -5.74 4.12
CA ALA A 169 4.09 -6.96 4.93
C ALA A 169 3.23 -6.87 6.19
N ARG A 170 3.27 -5.72 6.89
CA ARG A 170 2.43 -5.45 8.05
C ARG A 170 0.94 -5.51 7.70
N LEU A 171 0.53 -4.86 6.61
CA LEU A 171 -0.85 -4.89 6.13
C LEU A 171 -1.32 -6.34 5.88
N ILE A 172 -0.50 -7.14 5.22
CA ILE A 172 -0.80 -8.55 4.91
C ILE A 172 -0.96 -9.37 6.20
N LEU A 173 -0.06 -9.20 7.17
CA LEU A 173 -0.14 -9.88 8.46
C LEU A 173 -1.39 -9.48 9.27
N GLU A 174 -1.73 -8.20 9.28
CA GLU A 174 -2.92 -7.68 9.96
C GLU A 174 -4.22 -8.19 9.31
N ALA A 175 -4.28 -8.24 7.97
CA ALA A 175 -5.39 -8.84 7.24
C ALA A 175 -5.51 -10.35 7.51
N GLN A 176 -4.40 -11.08 7.50
CA GLN A 176 -4.37 -12.51 7.82
C GLN A 176 -4.85 -12.80 9.25
N ALA A 177 -4.46 -11.97 10.22
CA ALA A 177 -4.91 -12.10 11.60
C ALA A 177 -6.43 -11.88 11.72
N ARG A 178 -6.97 -10.85 11.05
CA ARG A 178 -8.41 -10.57 11.02
C ARG A 178 -9.22 -11.69 10.37
N GLN A 179 -8.74 -12.24 9.26
CA GLN A 179 -9.43 -13.34 8.58
C GLN A 179 -9.53 -14.58 9.47
N ARG A 180 -8.44 -14.97 10.14
CA ARG A 180 -8.44 -16.10 11.10
C ARG A 180 -9.37 -15.88 12.28
N GLN A 181 -9.47 -14.66 12.79
CA GLN A 181 -10.43 -14.34 13.86
C GLN A 181 -11.87 -14.53 13.37
N ASN A 182 -12.21 -14.02 12.19
CA ASN A 182 -13.56 -14.14 11.65
C ASN A 182 -13.97 -15.60 11.41
N GLU A 183 -13.04 -16.45 10.95
CA GLU A 183 -13.27 -17.89 10.79
C GLU A 183 -13.60 -18.57 12.13
N LEU A 184 -12.88 -18.24 13.20
CA LEU A 184 -13.11 -18.78 14.56
C LEU A 184 -14.43 -18.32 15.20
N TYR A 185 -14.97 -17.17 14.79
CA TYR A 185 -16.26 -16.66 15.29
C TYR A 185 -17.47 -17.18 14.48
N GLN A 186 -17.23 -17.89 13.37
CA GLN A 186 -18.27 -18.50 12.55
C GLN A 186 -18.45 -20.01 12.82
N GLU A 187 -17.63 -20.59 13.71
CA GLU A 187 -17.79 -21.93 14.29
C GLU A 187 -18.47 -21.88 15.66
#